data_AF-A0A2E3S2Z5-F1
#
_entry.id   AF-A0A2E3S2Z5-F1
#
_cell.length_a   1.000
_cell.length_b   1.000
_cell.length_c   1.000
_cell.angle_alpha   90.00
_cell.angle_beta   90.00
_cell.angle_gamma   90.00
#
_symmetry.space_group_name_H-M   'P 1'
#
loop_
_entity.id
_entity.type
_entity.pdbx_description
1 polymer ?
#
loop_
_entity_poly.entity_id
_entity_poly.type
_entity_poly.pdbx_seq_one_letter_code
_entity_poly.pdbx_strand_id
1 'polypeptide(L)'
;MKLQALKILVVTMGLLIIVGLGFLAYGITANFAEGDKGVLMVRSPEPLTLPFGAEIRETSIDGNRILMRLSMPDNQTRIIIFDMEEGREVQQIEINNSR
;
A
#
# COMPACT_ATOMS: atom_id res chain seq x y z
N MET A 1 -50.57 -20.93 -26.26
CA MET A 1 -49.48 -21.48 -25.42
C MET A 1 -48.10 -20.84 -25.65
N LYS A 2 -47.72 -20.40 -26.87
CA LYS A 2 -46.40 -19.75 -27.12
C LYS A 2 -46.15 -18.45 -26.34
N LEU A 3 -47.15 -17.58 -26.22
CA LEU A 3 -47.02 -16.29 -25.50
C LEU A 3 -46.84 -16.48 -23.98
N GLN A 4 -47.39 -17.56 -23.42
CA GLN A 4 -47.27 -17.88 -21.99
C GLN A 4 -45.84 -18.31 -21.66
N ALA A 5 -45.21 -19.13 -22.50
CA ALA A 5 -43.82 -19.55 -22.31
C ALA A 5 -42.86 -18.35 -22.36
N LEU A 6 -43.03 -17.44 -23.31
CA LEU A 6 -42.21 -16.22 -23.40
C LEU A 6 -42.42 -15.30 -22.19
N LYS A 7 -43.67 -15.13 -21.75
CA LYS A 7 -43.99 -14.32 -20.56
C LYS A 7 -43.39 -14.91 -19.29
N ILE A 8 -43.44 -16.24 -19.12
CA ILE A 8 -42.81 -16.93 -17.98
C ILE A 8 -41.30 -16.69 -17.97
N LEU A 9 -40.64 -16.79 -19.12
CA LEU A 9 -39.20 -16.54 -19.25
C LEU A 9 -38.83 -15.11 -18.84
N VAL A 10 -39.59 -14.11 -19.28
CA VAL A 10 -39.33 -12.70 -18.92
C VAL A 10 -39.56 -12.46 -17.43
N VAL A 11 -40.62 -13.05 -16.87
CA VAL A 11 -40.93 -12.91 -15.44
C VAL A 11 -39.83 -13.57 -14.58
N THR A 12 -39.32 -14.74 -14.96
CA THR A 12 -38.22 -15.37 -14.24
C THR A 12 -36.92 -14.59 -14.37
N MET A 13 -36.60 -14.04 -15.55
CA MET A 13 -35.42 -13.18 -15.70
C MET A 13 -35.53 -11.90 -14.85
N GLY A 14 -36.69 -11.24 -14.85
CA GLY A 14 -36.93 -10.07 -14.01
C GLY A 14 -36.78 -10.40 -12.51
N LEU A 15 -37.34 -11.54 -12.08
CA LEU A 15 -37.22 -11.99 -10.69
C LEU A 15 -35.76 -12.25 -10.29
N LEU A 16 -34.98 -12.92 -11.14
CA LEU A 16 -33.56 -13.19 -10.90
C LEU A 16 -32.74 -11.90 -10.77
N ILE A 17 -33.05 -10.89 -11.58
CA ILE A 17 -32.39 -9.57 -11.50
C ILE A 17 -32.70 -8.91 -10.16
N ILE A 18 -33.97 -8.86 -9.75
CA ILE A 18 -34.39 -8.26 -8.46
C ILE A 18 -33.67 -8.94 -7.29
N VAL A 19 -33.62 -10.29 -7.30
CA VAL A 19 -32.94 -11.08 -6.27
C VAL A 19 -31.44 -10.78 -6.27
N GLY A 20 -30.78 -10.78 -7.43
CA GLY A 20 -29.36 -10.47 -7.55
C GLY A 20 -29.02 -9.06 -7.06
N LEU A 21 -29.86 -8.07 -7.39
CA LEU A 21 -29.67 -6.68 -6.95
C LEU A 21 -29.84 -6.54 -5.44
N GLY A 22 -30.79 -7.27 -4.84
CA GLY A 22 -30.95 -7.35 -3.39
C GLY A 22 -29.75 -7.96 -2.68
N PHE A 23 -29.22 -9.07 -3.20
CA PHE A 23 -27.99 -9.67 -2.68
C PHE A 23 -26.80 -8.73 -2.80
N LEU A 24 -26.67 -8.01 -3.91
CA LEU A 24 -25.58 -7.04 -4.10
C LEU A 24 -25.70 -5.87 -3.12
N ALA A 25 -26.88 -5.28 -2.94
CA ALA A 25 -27.10 -4.19 -1.99
C ALA A 25 -26.85 -4.63 -0.54
N TYR A 26 -27.31 -5.83 -0.17
CA TYR A 26 -27.02 -6.41 1.14
C TYR A 26 -25.52 -6.69 1.32
N GLY A 27 -24.87 -7.28 0.33
CA GLY A 27 -23.44 -7.57 0.35
C GLY A 27 -22.61 -6.29 0.50
N ILE A 28 -22.96 -5.22 -0.21
CA ILE A 28 -22.33 -3.91 -0.06
C ILE A 28 -22.55 -3.41 1.37
N THR A 29 -23.78 -3.28 1.85
CA THR A 29 -24.02 -2.73 3.20
C THR A 29 -23.38 -3.56 4.32
N ALA A 30 -23.38 -4.89 4.22
CA ALA A 30 -22.74 -5.77 5.18
C ALA A 30 -21.20 -5.68 5.13
N ASN A 31 -20.59 -5.69 3.93
CA ASN A 31 -19.14 -5.55 3.80
C ASN A 31 -18.66 -4.15 4.21
N PHE A 32 -19.47 -3.10 4.00
CA PHE A 32 -19.11 -1.76 4.46
C PHE A 32 -19.24 -1.61 5.98
N ALA A 33 -20.18 -2.31 6.62
CA ALA A 33 -20.27 -2.37 8.08
C ALA A 33 -19.09 -3.11 8.72
N GLU A 34 -18.49 -4.07 7.99
CA GLU A 34 -17.35 -4.87 8.45
C GLU A 34 -16.00 -4.29 7.98
N GLY A 35 -16.01 -3.47 6.93
CA GLY A 35 -14.85 -2.88 6.27
C GLY A 35 -14.33 -1.57 6.88
N ASP A 36 -14.94 -1.04 7.95
CA ASP A 36 -14.54 0.23 8.57
C ASP A 36 -14.19 0.10 10.06
N LYS A 37 -13.44 -0.97 10.39
CA LYS A 37 -12.54 -0.97 11.56
C LYS A 37 -11.07 -0.87 11.16
N GLY A 38 -10.78 -0.61 9.90
CA GLY A 38 -9.48 -0.20 9.44
C GLY A 38 -9.41 1.32 9.47
N VAL A 39 -9.07 1.89 10.63
CA VAL A 39 -8.63 3.29 10.68
C VAL A 39 -7.55 3.43 9.62
N LEU A 40 -7.81 4.18 8.55
CA LEU A 40 -6.76 4.62 7.64
C LEU A 40 -5.86 5.55 8.45
N MET A 41 -4.92 4.98 9.18
CA MET A 41 -3.79 5.71 9.70
C MET A 41 -3.07 6.26 8.49
N VAL A 42 -3.33 7.53 8.17
CA VAL A 42 -2.42 8.33 7.35
C VAL A 42 -1.12 8.33 8.14
N ARG A 43 -0.25 7.37 7.82
CA ARG A 43 1.05 7.23 8.46
C ARG A 43 1.86 8.42 7.96
N SER A 44 2.00 9.45 8.80
CA SER A 44 2.92 10.54 8.50
C SER A 44 4.31 9.93 8.35
N PRO A 45 4.95 10.04 7.17
CA PRO A 45 6.29 9.49 6.99
C PRO A 45 7.21 10.14 8.01
N GLU A 46 8.02 9.32 8.67
CA GLU A 46 8.97 9.83 9.66
C GLU A 46 10.01 10.69 8.93
N PRO A 47 10.26 11.93 9.36
CA PRO A 47 11.20 12.81 8.69
C PRO A 47 12.61 12.20 8.75
N LEU A 48 13.11 11.76 7.59
CA LEU A 48 14.47 11.26 7.45
C LEU A 48 15.45 12.38 7.75
N THR A 49 16.21 12.25 8.84
CA THR A 49 17.19 13.26 9.25
C THR A 49 18.53 12.96 8.60
N LEU A 50 18.88 13.73 7.56
CA LEU A 50 20.19 13.64 6.93
C LEU A 50 21.20 14.49 7.72
N PRO A 51 22.43 13.98 7.96
CA PRO A 51 23.48 14.75 8.61
C PRO A 51 23.86 16.00 7.80
N PHE A 52 24.26 17.07 8.48
CA PHE A 52 24.70 18.30 7.82
C PHE A 52 25.90 18.04 6.90
N GLY A 53 25.78 18.46 5.64
CA GLY A 53 26.82 18.27 4.63
C GLY A 53 26.91 16.86 4.06
N ALA A 54 25.98 15.95 4.41
CA ALA A 54 25.91 14.64 3.79
C ALA A 54 25.42 14.75 2.34
N GLU A 55 26.11 14.11 1.41
CA GLU A 55 25.72 14.01 0.01
C GLU A 55 25.30 12.58 -0.32
N ILE A 56 24.13 12.40 -0.92
CA ILE A 56 23.66 11.09 -1.39
C ILE A 56 24.45 10.74 -2.65
N ARG A 57 25.30 9.72 -2.57
CA ARG A 57 26.12 9.23 -3.68
C ARG A 57 25.41 8.17 -4.51
N GLU A 58 24.64 7.31 -3.85
CA GLU A 58 23.97 6.19 -4.50
C GLU A 58 22.69 5.84 -3.75
N THR A 59 21.65 5.49 -4.52
CA THR A 59 20.40 4.94 -4.01
C THR A 59 20.12 3.64 -4.75
N SER A 60 19.91 2.56 -4.01
CA SER A 60 19.54 1.25 -4.54
C SER A 60 18.26 0.76 -3.87
N ILE A 61 17.45 0.01 -4.61
CA ILE A 61 16.20 -0.56 -4.12
C ILE A 61 16.38 -2.08 -4.13
N ASP A 62 16.14 -2.70 -2.97
CA ASP A 62 16.18 -4.16 -2.79
C ASP A 62 14.91 -4.62 -2.08
N GLY A 63 13.97 -5.17 -2.87
CA GLY A 63 12.66 -5.59 -2.38
C GLY A 63 11.89 -4.44 -1.72
N ASN A 64 11.67 -4.56 -0.41
CA ASN A 64 10.95 -3.56 0.41
C ASN A 64 11.89 -2.55 1.10
N ARG A 65 13.16 -2.49 0.71
CA ARG A 65 14.16 -1.64 1.36
C ARG A 65 14.82 -0.70 0.36
N ILE A 66 15.06 0.54 0.81
CA ILE A 66 15.90 1.50 0.11
C ILE A 66 17.24 1.55 0.82
N LEU A 67 18.32 1.31 0.08
CA LEU A 67 19.68 1.53 0.54
C LEU A 67 20.18 2.85 -0.02
N MET A 68 20.61 3.74 0.86
CA MET A 68 21.19 5.04 0.48
C MET A 68 22.62 5.11 0.99
N ARG A 69 23.57 5.34 0.08
CA ARG A 69 24.98 5.60 0.43
C ARG A 69 25.21 7.10 0.47
N LEU A 70 25.66 7.57 1.62
CA LEU A 70 25.99 8.96 1.91
C LEU A 70 27.51 9.10 2.01
N SER A 71 28.06 10.12 1.36
CA SER A 71 29.40 10.62 1.68
C SER A 71 29.30 11.78 2.65
N MET A 72 30.03 11.69 3.75
CA MET A 72 30.08 12.71 4.79
C MET A 72 31.25 13.69 4.54
N PRO A 73 31.20 14.92 5.09
CA PRO A 73 32.27 15.91 4.94
C PRO A 73 33.62 15.49 5.56
N ASP A 74 33.59 14.58 6.54
CA ASP A 74 34.74 14.01 7.22
C ASP A 74 35.36 12.82 6.47
N ASN A 75 34.96 12.62 5.22
CA ASN A 75 35.41 11.53 4.35
C ASN A 75 34.94 10.14 4.80
N GLN A 76 33.97 10.06 5.74
CA GLN A 76 33.32 8.82 6.11
C GLN A 76 32.22 8.45 5.11
N THR A 77 31.96 7.15 4.99
CA THR A 77 30.83 6.63 4.21
C THR A 77 29.78 6.09 5.17
N ARG A 78 28.53 6.49 4.97
CA ARG A 78 27.40 6.03 5.76
C ARG A 78 26.36 5.39 4.84
N ILE A 79 25.85 4.23 5.22
CA ILE A 79 24.75 3.57 4.52
C ILE A 79 23.53 3.65 5.41
N ILE A 80 22.43 4.20 4.88
CA ILE A 80 21.12 4.21 5.53
C ILE A 80 20.25 3.18 4.83
N ILE A 81 19.59 2.33 5.62
CA ILE A 81 18.59 1.37 5.16
C ILE A 81 17.22 1.87 5.61
N PHE A 82 16.32 2.06 4.66
CA PHE A 82 14.97 2.56 4.90
C PHE A 82 13.94 1.49 4.51
N ASP A 83 12.94 1.27 5.36
CA ASP A 83 11.83 0.35 5.10
C ASP A 83 10.72 1.09 4.35
N MET A 84 10.31 0.56 3.20
CA MET A 84 9.33 1.21 2.33
C MET A 84 7.87 0.93 2.77
N GLU A 85 7.64 -0.14 3.53
CA GLU A 85 6.31 -0.50 4.06
C GLU A 85 5.99 0.30 5.32
N GLU A 86 6.99 0.50 6.19
CA GLU A 86 6.81 1.22 7.44
C GLU A 86 7.18 2.71 7.35
N GLY A 87 7.90 3.10 6.29
CA GLY A 87 8.30 4.49 6.06
C GLY A 87 9.26 5.01 7.13
N ARG A 88 10.12 4.14 7.67
CA ARG A 88 11.09 4.47 8.72
C ARG A 88 12.50 4.01 8.39
N GLU A 89 13.47 4.67 9.01
CA GLU A 89 14.85 4.21 9.01
C GLU A 89 14.98 2.90 9.79
N VAL A 90 15.50 1.85 9.14
CA VAL A 90 15.73 0.54 9.77
C VAL A 90 17.08 0.54 10.46
N GLN A 91 18.10 1.05 9.77
CA GLN A 91 19.47 0.90 10.23
C GLN A 91 20.41 1.89 9.54
N GLN A 92 21.39 2.34 10.33
CA GLN A 92 22.53 3.12 9.87
C GLN A 92 23.81 2.29 10.03
N ILE A 93 24.61 2.21 8.96
CA ILE A 93 25.90 1.53 8.97
C ILE A 93 26.97 2.58 8.65
N GLU A 94 27.90 2.79 9.59
CA GLU A 94 29.07 3.64 9.37
C GLU A 94 30.23 2.78 8.87
N ILE A 95 30.74 3.13 7.69
CA ILE A 95 31.90 2.49 7.10
C ILE A 95 33.07 3.45 7.28
N ASN A 96 33.93 3.12 8.24
CA ASN A 96 35.20 3.79 8.39
C ASN A 96 36.14 3.22 7.34
N ASN A 97 36.50 4.02 6.34
CA ASN A 97 37.36 3.58 5.25
C ASN A 97 38.81 3.51 5.77
N SER A 98 39.13 2.46 6.52
CA SER A 98 40.49 2.14 6.94
C SER A 98 41.28 1.75 5.68
N ARG A 99 41.95 2.73 5.09
CA ARG A 99 43.06 2.50 4.15
C ARG A 99 44.31 2.05 4.89
#